data_AF-A0A956IWS2-F1
#
_entry.id   AF-A0A956IWS2-F1
#
_cell.length_a   1.000
_cell.length_b   1.000
_cell.length_c   1.000
_cell.angle_alpha   90.00
_cell.angle_beta   90.00
_cell.angle_gamma   90.00
#
_symmetry.space_group_name_H-M   'P 1'
#
loop_
_entity.id
_entity.type
_entity.pdbx_description
1 polymer ?
#
loop_
_entity_poly.entity_id
_entity_poly.type
_entity_poly.pdbx_seq_one_letter_code
_entity_poly.pdbx_strand_id
1 'polypeptide(L)'
;MTSPWRGRGRLGLGLLALGLLAAALIMVLPREPEDRRVAGPEPATAPRQETLPTRRVDRDAPECALEGAACHEGDVWLMDRCGVARELLERCEGGCEEGSCRDLAATDGEVADPCEGLVEQGVCEGDVAVGCAGGVPFRIECGAAGKRCVMTSEGGLCRAPSADDCDGEAPRCEEDRLRYCHDGRWQTLECRGLGARCDDAAGRCVLVEPAAVGDECGACGCPAGPVGDEVCDGRDNDGDGEVDEGVACDPVPVIFFILGDRPRASREALEASLARVNQIFAGAGEGEGGLGLRFTLLDVIPIERSAWVNPDEAARAAMMRAEALHPKRDVFYVPVALVGALDIGDVPKAGLATVPNGVCGGRRRGAANQLPVGLVILADRRSSTTLAHELGHFLGLCHTHEGDADVVQRVVVDPEGEALACDEACRAEGDGICDTPPDPGVESCAVDRACAVTCPKGQKPDPHNIMSYYTRCRERLSAEQLALARTSLWLRRGWHSCFTGPPEESCPCTPGLGECPEGMSCWPHAGGASCWLDGPIPPGGGPCSQHLECSRESLCVTRGATSTCARACLVSGPGCTC
;
A
#
# COMPACT_ATOMS: atom_id res chain seq x y z
N MET A 1 -56.94 38.31 33.60
CA MET A 1 -57.93 37.40 34.24
C MET A 1 -57.15 36.17 34.68
N THR A 2 -56.79 36.05 35.97
CA THR A 2 -57.56 35.52 37.13
C THR A 2 -57.29 34.03 37.41
N SER A 3 -56.58 33.80 38.53
CA SER A 3 -56.41 32.57 39.32
C SER A 3 -57.77 32.05 39.90
N PRO A 4 -57.88 31.05 40.83
CA PRO A 4 -56.89 30.28 41.61
C PRO A 4 -57.11 28.73 41.66
N TRP A 5 -56.27 27.88 42.27
CA TRP A 5 -56.19 27.47 43.70
C TRP A 5 -54.85 26.69 43.93
N ARG A 6 -54.09 26.71 45.04
CA ARG A 6 -54.30 26.65 46.52
C ARG A 6 -54.68 25.24 47.05
N GLY A 7 -53.98 24.61 48.02
CA GLY A 7 -52.66 24.89 48.63
C GLY A 7 -52.51 24.48 50.13
N ARG A 8 -51.30 24.63 50.69
CA ARG A 8 -50.85 24.45 52.12
C ARG A 8 -50.67 22.99 52.61
N GLY A 9 -49.73 22.63 53.50
CA GLY A 9 -48.53 23.34 54.04
C GLY A 9 -48.44 23.46 55.58
N ARG A 10 -47.25 23.21 56.19
CA ARG A 10 -46.77 23.50 57.58
C ARG A 10 -45.36 22.86 57.80
N LEU A 11 -44.54 23.16 58.83
CA LEU A 11 -44.03 24.42 59.43
C LEU A 11 -42.99 24.09 60.54
N GLY A 12 -41.96 24.93 60.74
CA GLY A 12 -40.96 24.83 61.84
C GLY A 12 -39.51 24.70 61.34
N LEU A 13 -38.53 25.60 61.50
CA LEU A 13 -38.34 26.89 62.21
C LEU A 13 -37.58 26.84 63.56
N GLY A 14 -36.31 27.30 63.52
CA GLY A 14 -35.33 27.55 64.61
C GLY A 14 -33.92 27.64 63.97
N LEU A 15 -33.04 28.67 64.09
CA LEU A 15 -32.67 29.61 65.19
C LEU A 15 -32.08 28.86 66.40
N LEU A 16 -30.86 29.08 66.93
CA LEU A 16 -29.70 30.00 66.70
C LEU A 16 -28.38 29.22 67.09
N ALA A 17 -27.12 29.70 67.18
CA ALA A 17 -26.50 31.03 67.32
C ALA A 17 -25.01 31.07 66.83
N LEU A 18 -24.22 32.05 67.30
CA LEU A 18 -22.73 32.20 67.23
C LEU A 18 -22.02 31.14 68.13
N GLY A 19 -20.69 30.92 68.12
CA GLY A 19 -19.55 31.46 67.36
C GLY A 19 -18.26 31.55 68.22
N LEU A 20 -17.08 31.72 67.58
CA LEU A 20 -15.74 31.99 68.17
C LEU A 20 -15.16 31.01 69.23
N LEU A 21 -14.06 30.33 68.89
CA LEU A 21 -12.75 30.48 69.57
C LEU A 21 -11.66 29.61 68.93
N ALA A 22 -10.40 30.05 69.04
CA ALA A 22 -9.21 29.29 68.64
C ALA A 22 -8.18 29.30 69.76
N ALA A 23 -7.58 28.14 70.08
CA ALA A 23 -6.25 28.02 70.69
C ALA A 23 -5.80 26.55 70.81
N ALA A 24 -4.48 26.35 70.71
CA ALA A 24 -3.70 25.30 71.36
C ALA A 24 -4.11 23.82 71.20
N LEU A 25 -3.47 23.14 70.24
CA LEU A 25 -2.67 21.96 70.61
C LEU A 25 -1.34 21.96 69.84
N ILE A 26 -0.22 22.04 70.56
CA ILE A 26 1.14 21.94 70.00
C ILE A 26 1.68 20.57 70.38
N MET A 27 1.91 19.68 69.42
CA MET A 27 2.87 18.57 69.56
C MET A 27 3.59 18.26 68.23
N VAL A 28 4.88 18.60 68.22
CA VAL A 28 5.99 17.89 67.55
C VAL A 28 5.70 17.22 66.20
N LEU A 29 6.01 17.93 65.11
CA LEU A 29 6.52 17.31 63.89
C LEU A 29 8.07 17.32 63.92
N PRO A 30 8.76 16.32 63.33
CA PRO A 30 10.21 16.29 63.27
C PRO A 30 10.77 17.36 62.32
N ARG A 31 12.03 17.78 62.55
CA ARG A 31 12.75 18.71 61.67
C ARG A 31 13.01 18.09 60.30
N GLU A 32 12.76 18.86 59.25
CA GLU A 32 13.41 18.65 57.95
C GLU A 32 14.91 19.02 58.04
N PRO A 33 15.80 18.33 57.31
CA PRO A 33 17.19 18.74 57.13
C PRO A 33 17.32 19.84 56.07
N GLU A 34 18.15 20.85 56.32
CA GLU A 34 18.33 22.01 55.45
C GLU A 34 19.08 21.73 54.13
N ASP A 35 18.73 22.54 53.11
CA ASP A 35 19.48 22.91 51.90
C ASP A 35 20.46 21.86 51.31
N ARG A 36 19.91 20.77 50.77
CA ARG A 36 20.55 20.10 49.62
C ARG A 36 20.04 20.73 48.34
N ARG A 37 20.81 21.68 47.79
CA ARG A 37 20.60 22.22 46.44
C ARG A 37 20.69 21.09 45.41
N VAL A 38 19.54 20.60 44.98
CA VAL A 38 19.44 19.77 43.79
C VAL A 38 19.78 20.68 42.61
N ALA A 39 20.89 20.40 41.92
CA ALA A 39 21.14 21.01 40.63
C ALA A 39 19.98 20.63 39.71
N GLY A 40 19.39 21.62 39.02
CA GLY A 40 18.40 21.33 37.98
C GLY A 40 19.04 20.42 36.92
N PRO A 41 18.26 19.53 36.28
CA PRO A 41 18.80 18.65 35.25
C PRO A 41 19.48 19.50 34.18
N GLU A 42 20.74 19.18 33.87
CA GLU A 42 21.39 19.73 32.69
C GLU A 42 20.54 19.39 31.46
N PRO A 43 20.43 20.28 30.46
CA PRO A 43 19.71 19.97 29.24
C PRO A 43 20.32 18.71 28.64
N ALA A 44 19.49 17.68 28.45
CA ALA A 44 19.97 16.37 28.05
C ALA A 44 20.71 16.48 26.71
N THR A 45 22.04 16.38 26.76
CA THR A 45 22.89 16.38 25.58
C THR A 45 22.39 15.26 24.68
N ALA A 46 21.89 15.59 23.48
CA ALA A 46 21.32 14.61 22.56
C ALA A 46 22.31 13.44 22.41
N PRO A 47 21.82 12.17 22.46
CA PRO A 47 22.70 11.01 22.50
C PRO A 47 23.65 11.07 21.32
N ARG A 48 24.93 11.30 21.63
CA ARG A 48 25.98 11.45 20.64
C ARG A 48 26.03 10.14 19.88
N GLN A 49 25.55 10.16 18.63
CA GLN A 49 25.52 8.98 17.78
C GLN A 49 26.90 8.33 17.81
N GLU A 50 27.00 7.15 18.41
CA GLU A 50 28.14 6.29 18.17
C GLU A 50 28.02 5.85 16.72
N THR A 51 28.65 6.63 15.85
CA THR A 51 28.92 6.21 14.48
C THR A 51 29.66 4.88 14.58
N LEU A 52 28.94 3.79 14.31
CA LEU A 52 29.53 2.48 14.06
C LEU A 52 30.80 2.72 13.23
N PRO A 53 31.95 2.15 13.60
CA PRO A 53 33.21 2.48 12.96
C PRO A 53 33.10 2.13 11.49
N THR A 54 32.83 3.15 10.66
CA THR A 54 32.69 3.01 9.22
C THR A 54 34.02 2.44 8.77
N ARG A 55 34.01 1.16 8.37
CA ARG A 55 35.18 0.52 7.80
C ARG A 55 35.42 1.24 6.48
N ARG A 56 36.19 2.33 6.53
CA ARG A 56 36.80 2.95 5.36
C ARG A 56 37.55 1.81 4.70
N VAL A 57 36.97 1.29 3.61
CA VAL A 57 37.76 0.62 2.58
C VAL A 57 38.82 1.65 2.24
N ASP A 58 40.08 1.32 2.54
CA ASP A 58 41.16 2.27 2.39
C ASP A 58 41.22 2.62 0.90
N ARG A 59 41.01 3.89 0.55
CA ARG A 59 40.65 4.26 -0.83
C ARG A 59 41.79 4.02 -1.83
N ASP A 60 42.99 3.82 -1.29
CA ASP A 60 44.25 3.52 -1.96
C ASP A 60 44.72 2.06 -1.69
N ALA A 61 43.82 1.17 -1.24
CA ALA A 61 44.13 -0.25 -1.08
C ALA A 61 44.59 -0.86 -2.42
N PRO A 62 45.78 -1.50 -2.50
CA PRO A 62 46.44 -1.85 -3.76
C PRO A 62 45.74 -2.96 -4.57
N GLU A 63 44.62 -3.47 -4.08
CA GLU A 63 43.77 -4.47 -4.74
C GLU A 63 42.75 -3.79 -5.68
N CYS A 64 42.28 -2.58 -5.34
CA CYS A 64 41.34 -1.77 -6.14
C CYS A 64 42.05 -0.93 -7.23
N ALA A 65 42.88 -1.56 -8.08
CA ALA A 65 43.45 -0.87 -9.23
C ALA A 65 42.41 -0.71 -10.36
N LEU A 66 42.59 0.31 -11.21
CA LEU A 66 41.74 0.57 -12.38
C LEU A 66 41.68 -0.66 -13.31
N GLU A 67 40.47 -1.03 -13.74
CA GLU A 67 40.17 -2.22 -14.54
C GLU A 67 39.09 -1.91 -15.57
N GLY A 68 39.52 -1.43 -16.74
CA GLY A 68 38.69 -1.31 -17.93
C GLY A 68 37.62 -0.22 -17.90
N ALA A 69 36.98 -0.06 -19.05
CA ALA A 69 35.76 0.71 -19.21
C ALA A 69 34.55 -0.22 -18.98
N ALA A 70 33.52 0.26 -18.29
CA ALA A 70 32.24 -0.44 -18.13
C ALA A 70 31.08 0.54 -18.07
N CYS A 71 29.87 0.02 -18.20
CA CYS A 71 28.65 0.83 -18.19
C CYS A 71 28.17 1.12 -16.78
N HIS A 72 27.93 2.40 -16.47
CA HIS A 72 27.39 2.82 -15.17
C HIS A 72 26.48 4.05 -15.36
N GLU A 73 25.28 3.99 -14.78
CA GLU A 73 24.24 5.04 -14.89
C GLU A 73 23.83 5.42 -16.34
N GLY A 74 24.17 4.57 -17.32
CA GLY A 74 23.94 4.79 -18.75
C GLY A 74 25.18 5.24 -19.53
N ASP A 75 26.19 5.76 -18.84
CA ASP A 75 27.43 6.29 -19.41
C ASP A 75 28.59 5.26 -19.37
N VAL A 76 29.69 5.54 -20.08
CA VAL A 76 30.95 4.75 -19.98
C VAL A 76 31.83 5.32 -18.88
N TRP A 77 32.18 4.49 -17.90
CA TRP A 77 33.08 4.85 -16.81
C TRP A 77 34.29 3.93 -16.77
N LEU A 78 35.44 4.51 -16.42
CA LEU A 78 36.62 3.76 -16.00
C LEU A 78 36.37 3.21 -14.61
N MET A 79 36.29 1.88 -14.49
CA MET A 79 36.06 1.20 -13.22
C MET A 79 37.38 0.84 -12.53
N ASP A 80 37.30 0.46 -11.26
CA ASP A 80 38.35 -0.31 -10.60
C ASP A 80 37.93 -1.76 -10.32
N ARG A 81 38.91 -2.59 -9.93
CA ARG A 81 38.74 -3.98 -9.51
C ARG A 81 37.80 -4.20 -8.31
N CYS A 82 37.30 -3.13 -7.71
CA CYS A 82 36.35 -3.12 -6.60
C CYS A 82 34.96 -2.62 -7.03
N GLY A 83 34.72 -2.47 -8.34
CA GLY A 83 33.43 -2.09 -8.91
C GLY A 83 33.07 -0.61 -8.75
N VAL A 84 34.05 0.26 -8.43
CA VAL A 84 33.83 1.69 -8.24
C VAL A 84 34.11 2.44 -9.53
N ALA A 85 33.15 3.23 -10.01
CA ALA A 85 33.37 4.18 -11.09
C ALA A 85 34.34 5.29 -10.64
N ARG A 86 35.46 5.48 -11.35
CA ARG A 86 36.53 6.42 -10.99
C ARG A 86 36.63 7.64 -11.89
N GLU A 87 36.38 7.47 -13.18
CA GLU A 87 36.46 8.54 -14.19
C GLU A 87 35.39 8.32 -15.25
N LEU A 88 34.62 9.35 -15.58
CA LEU A 88 33.66 9.33 -16.68
C LEU A 88 34.44 9.42 -17.99
N LEU A 89 34.44 8.36 -18.79
CA LEU A 89 35.18 8.30 -20.06
C LEU A 89 34.35 8.89 -21.21
N GLU A 90 33.07 8.56 -21.26
CA GLU A 90 32.17 8.95 -22.36
C GLU A 90 30.72 9.05 -21.87
N ARG A 91 29.97 10.03 -22.39
CA ARG A 91 28.53 10.17 -22.10
C ARG A 91 27.70 9.60 -23.24
N CYS A 92 26.71 8.78 -22.92
CA CYS A 92 25.98 8.01 -23.92
C CYS A 92 24.52 8.47 -24.02
N GLU A 93 24.21 9.30 -25.01
CA GLU A 93 22.83 9.75 -25.27
C GLU A 93 21.87 8.60 -25.63
N GLY A 94 22.40 7.43 -26.01
CA GLY A 94 21.66 6.18 -26.24
C GLY A 94 21.96 5.03 -25.26
N GLY A 95 22.62 5.33 -24.13
CA GLY A 95 23.09 4.32 -23.18
C GLY A 95 24.37 3.59 -23.60
N CYS A 96 24.95 2.85 -22.65
CA CYS A 96 26.20 2.12 -22.78
C CYS A 96 25.97 0.60 -22.89
N GLU A 97 26.80 -0.07 -23.68
CA GLU A 97 26.87 -1.53 -23.79
C GLU A 97 28.34 -2.00 -23.82
N GLU A 98 28.64 -3.09 -23.09
CA GLU A 98 29.98 -3.71 -22.94
C GLU A 98 31.17 -2.76 -22.63
N GLY A 99 30.90 -1.58 -22.05
CA GLY A 99 31.92 -0.57 -21.73
C GLY A 99 32.21 0.41 -22.87
N SER A 100 31.26 0.58 -23.80
CA SER A 100 31.27 1.56 -24.88
C SER A 100 29.91 2.24 -25.00
N CYS A 101 29.85 3.50 -25.45
CA CYS A 101 28.57 4.11 -25.78
C CYS A 101 27.96 3.43 -27.01
N ARG A 102 26.62 3.26 -27.02
CA ARG A 102 25.91 2.92 -28.25
C ARG A 102 25.94 4.12 -29.20
N ASP A 103 26.59 3.94 -30.35
CA ASP A 103 26.60 4.89 -31.47
C ASP A 103 25.18 5.11 -32.02
N LEU A 104 24.42 6.05 -31.43
CA LEU A 104 23.21 6.60 -32.08
C LEU A 104 23.55 7.37 -33.36
N ALA A 105 24.80 7.82 -33.50
CA ALA A 105 25.25 8.73 -34.55
C ALA A 105 25.81 8.04 -35.82
N ALA A 106 25.38 6.81 -36.12
CA ALA A 106 25.91 6.01 -37.23
C ALA A 106 24.87 5.47 -38.24
N THR A 107 23.56 5.59 -37.98
CA THR A 107 22.52 5.17 -38.95
C THR A 107 21.36 6.16 -39.06
N ASP A 108 21.23 6.80 -40.23
CA ASP A 108 20.03 7.55 -40.64
C ASP A 108 18.80 6.65 -40.93
N GLY A 109 18.95 5.33 -40.77
CA GLY A 109 17.83 4.41 -40.61
C GLY A 109 17.59 4.21 -39.11
N GLU A 110 16.34 4.34 -38.68
CA GLU A 110 15.93 4.13 -37.29
C GLU A 110 16.48 2.78 -36.78
N VAL A 111 17.32 2.82 -35.75
CA VAL A 111 17.63 1.60 -34.98
C VAL A 111 16.32 1.18 -34.33
N ALA A 112 15.69 0.14 -34.89
CA ALA A 112 14.44 -0.37 -34.38
C ALA A 112 14.60 -0.67 -32.90
N ASP A 113 13.76 -0.02 -32.09
CA ASP A 113 13.75 -0.21 -30.65
C ASP A 113 13.52 -1.70 -30.38
N PRO A 114 14.44 -2.41 -29.71
CA PRO A 114 14.32 -3.86 -29.54
C PRO A 114 13.12 -4.25 -28.66
N CYS A 115 12.45 -3.27 -28.07
CA CYS A 115 11.23 -3.38 -27.30
C CYS A 115 10.01 -2.72 -27.96
N GLU A 116 10.08 -2.38 -29.25
CA GLU A 116 8.93 -1.88 -30.02
C GLU A 116 7.78 -2.91 -30.03
N GLY A 117 6.62 -2.50 -29.51
CA GLY A 117 5.45 -3.39 -29.34
C GLY A 117 5.56 -4.36 -28.16
N LEU A 118 6.61 -4.29 -27.34
CA LEU A 118 6.79 -5.12 -26.14
C LEU A 118 6.62 -4.29 -24.86
N VAL A 119 6.07 -4.93 -23.82
CA VAL A 119 5.77 -4.29 -22.52
C VAL A 119 6.62 -4.88 -21.40
N GLU A 120 6.86 -4.11 -20.33
CA GLU A 120 7.84 -4.46 -19.29
C GLU A 120 7.46 -5.71 -18.48
N GLN A 121 6.16 -5.93 -18.31
CA GLN A 121 5.56 -7.07 -17.60
C GLN A 121 5.33 -8.30 -18.50
N GLY A 122 5.42 -8.12 -19.82
CA GLY A 122 5.17 -9.11 -20.86
C GLY A 122 3.70 -9.46 -21.12
N VAL A 123 3.46 -10.08 -22.29
CA VAL A 123 2.17 -10.61 -22.78
C VAL A 123 2.33 -12.04 -23.30
N CYS A 124 1.23 -12.77 -23.48
CA CYS A 124 1.22 -14.17 -23.92
C CYS A 124 0.90 -14.33 -25.43
N GLU A 125 1.89 -14.79 -26.21
CA GLU A 125 1.71 -15.27 -27.59
C GLU A 125 1.38 -16.78 -27.60
N GLY A 126 0.17 -17.14 -27.20
CA GLY A 126 -0.16 -18.55 -26.92
C GLY A 126 0.64 -19.03 -25.71
N ASP A 127 1.31 -20.18 -25.79
CA ASP A 127 2.13 -20.73 -24.69
C ASP A 127 3.55 -20.11 -24.57
N VAL A 128 3.70 -18.84 -24.94
CA VAL A 128 4.99 -18.11 -24.88
C VAL A 128 4.80 -16.72 -24.29
N ALA A 129 5.56 -16.39 -23.23
CA ALA A 129 5.59 -15.02 -22.70
C ALA A 129 6.64 -14.18 -23.44
N VAL A 130 6.24 -13.02 -23.95
CA VAL A 130 7.12 -12.04 -24.63
C VAL A 130 7.02 -10.67 -23.96
N GLY A 131 8.12 -9.94 -23.83
CA GLY A 131 8.13 -8.64 -23.15
C GLY A 131 9.51 -7.97 -23.14
N CYS A 132 9.68 -6.89 -22.38
CA CYS A 132 10.91 -6.09 -22.35
C CYS A 132 11.29 -5.66 -20.92
N ALA A 133 12.12 -6.44 -20.23
CA ALA A 133 12.58 -6.10 -18.88
C ALA A 133 13.78 -5.14 -18.96
N GLY A 134 13.61 -3.87 -18.57
CA GLY A 134 14.69 -2.88 -18.52
C GLY A 134 15.40 -2.62 -19.87
N GLY A 135 14.64 -2.53 -20.96
CA GLY A 135 15.18 -2.28 -22.31
C GLY A 135 15.75 -3.52 -23.02
N VAL A 136 15.62 -4.72 -22.43
CA VAL A 136 16.05 -5.98 -23.03
C VAL A 136 14.82 -6.86 -23.34
N PRO A 137 14.56 -7.22 -24.61
CA PRO A 137 13.46 -8.11 -24.94
C PRO A 137 13.68 -9.53 -24.42
N PHE A 138 12.60 -10.18 -24.00
CA PHE A 138 12.59 -11.59 -23.57
C PHE A 138 11.52 -12.39 -24.33
N ARG A 139 11.77 -13.70 -24.43
CA ARG A 139 10.84 -14.71 -24.94
C ARG A 139 10.99 -16.00 -24.12
N ILE A 140 9.96 -16.38 -23.38
CA ILE A 140 9.94 -17.55 -22.49
C ILE A 140 8.92 -18.56 -23.03
N GLU A 141 9.42 -19.65 -23.61
CA GLU A 141 8.61 -20.72 -24.21
C GLU A 141 7.98 -21.62 -23.12
N CYS A 142 6.93 -21.13 -22.44
CA CYS A 142 6.24 -21.86 -21.36
C CYS A 142 5.86 -23.29 -21.77
N GLY A 143 5.34 -23.46 -22.99
CA GLY A 143 4.94 -24.76 -23.54
C GLY A 143 6.07 -25.79 -23.58
N ALA A 144 7.32 -25.36 -23.81
CA ALA A 144 8.49 -26.24 -23.79
C ALA A 144 8.83 -26.76 -22.39
N ALA A 145 8.42 -26.05 -21.33
CA ALA A 145 8.51 -26.47 -19.94
C ALA A 145 7.29 -27.28 -19.46
N GLY A 146 6.32 -27.56 -20.32
CA GLY A 146 5.04 -28.18 -19.94
C GLY A 146 4.13 -27.24 -19.14
N LYS A 147 4.37 -25.92 -19.23
CA LYS A 147 3.56 -24.85 -18.66
C LYS A 147 2.71 -24.21 -19.75
N ARG A 148 1.60 -23.58 -19.37
CA ARG A 148 0.89 -22.64 -20.25
C ARG A 148 1.35 -21.22 -19.95
N CYS A 149 1.27 -20.33 -20.94
CA CYS A 149 1.29 -18.90 -20.62
C CYS A 149 -0.10 -18.50 -20.10
N VAL A 150 -0.13 -17.58 -19.14
CA VAL A 150 -1.33 -17.04 -18.53
C VAL A 150 -1.17 -15.53 -18.39
N MET A 151 -2.17 -14.78 -18.85
CA MET A 151 -2.25 -13.35 -18.61
C MET A 151 -2.85 -13.07 -17.23
N THR A 152 -2.26 -12.08 -16.57
CA THR A 152 -2.54 -11.71 -15.19
C THR A 152 -2.53 -10.20 -15.03
N SER A 153 -3.04 -9.71 -13.91
CA SER A 153 -2.84 -8.31 -13.47
C SER A 153 -1.35 -7.93 -13.55
N GLU A 154 -0.46 -8.83 -13.16
CA GLU A 154 1.00 -8.75 -13.26
C GLU A 154 1.58 -9.01 -14.67
N GLY A 155 0.77 -9.01 -15.73
CA GLY A 155 1.17 -9.31 -17.11
C GLY A 155 1.29 -10.82 -17.42
N GLY A 156 2.12 -11.21 -18.39
CA GLY A 156 2.30 -12.61 -18.77
C GLY A 156 3.09 -13.43 -17.75
N LEU A 157 2.69 -14.69 -17.50
CA LEU A 157 3.34 -15.64 -16.60
C LEU A 157 3.31 -17.08 -17.15
N CYS A 158 4.39 -17.84 -16.99
CA CYS A 158 4.37 -19.29 -17.22
C CYS A 158 3.85 -20.04 -15.98
N ARG A 159 2.64 -20.61 -16.06
CA ARG A 159 2.01 -21.38 -14.97
C ARG A 159 1.79 -22.85 -15.38
N ALA A 160 1.94 -23.77 -14.43
CA ALA A 160 1.60 -25.17 -14.66
C ALA A 160 0.07 -25.32 -14.85
N PRO A 161 -0.43 -26.06 -15.86
CA PRO A 161 -1.86 -26.18 -16.11
C PRO A 161 -2.64 -26.74 -14.92
N SER A 162 -3.88 -26.27 -14.71
CA SER A 162 -4.78 -26.72 -13.65
C SER A 162 -6.21 -26.94 -14.17
N ALA A 163 -7.00 -27.70 -13.41
CA ALA A 163 -8.45 -27.80 -13.63
C ALA A 163 -9.18 -26.46 -13.40
N ASP A 164 -8.54 -25.54 -12.68
CA ASP A 164 -9.07 -24.21 -12.36
C ASP A 164 -8.54 -23.11 -13.31
N ASP A 165 -7.81 -23.45 -14.38
CA ASP A 165 -7.41 -22.45 -15.38
C ASP A 165 -8.64 -21.80 -16.05
N CYS A 166 -8.51 -20.53 -16.42
CA CYS A 166 -9.51 -19.77 -17.16
C CYS A 166 -8.85 -18.79 -18.14
N ASP A 167 -9.63 -18.35 -19.13
CA ASP A 167 -9.19 -17.61 -20.31
C ASP A 167 -10.11 -16.39 -20.54
N GLY A 168 -10.27 -15.58 -19.49
CA GLY A 168 -11.01 -14.31 -19.52
C GLY A 168 -12.53 -14.45 -19.58
N GLU A 169 -13.11 -15.59 -19.21
CA GLU A 169 -14.56 -15.74 -19.21
C GLU A 169 -15.25 -14.80 -18.19
N ALA A 170 -16.41 -14.27 -18.59
CA ALA A 170 -17.19 -13.38 -17.76
C ALA A 170 -17.58 -14.03 -16.40
N PRO A 171 -17.60 -13.23 -15.31
CA PRO A 171 -18.10 -13.68 -14.02
C PRO A 171 -19.55 -14.16 -14.10
N ARG A 172 -19.91 -15.12 -13.23
CA ARG A 172 -21.27 -15.68 -13.10
C ARG A 172 -21.55 -16.11 -11.67
N CYS A 173 -22.82 -16.23 -11.28
CA CYS A 173 -23.18 -16.81 -10.00
C CYS A 173 -23.32 -18.34 -10.10
N GLU A 174 -22.75 -19.04 -9.13
CA GLU A 174 -22.99 -20.46 -8.86
C GLU A 174 -23.67 -20.52 -7.47
N GLU A 175 -25.00 -20.29 -7.46
CA GLU A 175 -25.82 -19.94 -6.28
C GLU A 175 -25.41 -18.59 -5.66
N ASP A 176 -25.19 -18.50 -4.33
CA ASP A 176 -24.72 -17.27 -3.66
C ASP A 176 -23.19 -17.04 -3.81
N ARG A 177 -22.54 -17.78 -4.71
CA ARG A 177 -21.09 -17.78 -4.92
C ARG A 177 -20.78 -17.10 -6.24
N LEU A 178 -20.08 -15.97 -6.21
CA LEU A 178 -19.57 -15.36 -7.43
C LEU A 178 -18.36 -16.14 -7.91
N ARG A 179 -18.41 -16.68 -9.13
CA ARG A 179 -17.28 -17.35 -9.76
C ARG A 179 -16.76 -16.49 -10.91
N TYR A 180 -15.47 -16.17 -10.88
CA TYR A 180 -14.83 -15.24 -11.81
C TYR A 180 -13.44 -15.68 -12.21
N CYS A 181 -12.99 -15.25 -13.39
CA CYS A 181 -11.63 -15.42 -13.83
C CYS A 181 -10.76 -14.27 -13.31
N HIS A 182 -9.72 -14.57 -12.54
CA HIS A 182 -8.73 -13.59 -12.09
C HIS A 182 -7.36 -14.26 -12.16
N ASP A 183 -6.39 -13.57 -12.78
CA ASP A 183 -5.04 -14.10 -12.97
C ASP A 183 -5.02 -15.44 -13.76
N GLY A 184 -5.98 -15.61 -14.68
CA GLY A 184 -6.22 -16.85 -15.42
C GLY A 184 -6.51 -18.07 -14.54
N ARG A 185 -7.01 -17.83 -13.31
CA ARG A 185 -7.56 -18.85 -12.41
C ARG A 185 -9.00 -18.54 -12.03
N TRP A 186 -9.84 -19.58 -12.01
CA TRP A 186 -11.19 -19.53 -11.49
C TRP A 186 -11.15 -19.30 -9.97
N GLN A 187 -11.47 -18.08 -9.55
CA GLN A 187 -11.71 -17.74 -8.16
C GLN A 187 -13.19 -17.95 -7.83
N THR A 188 -13.51 -18.05 -6.53
CA THR A 188 -14.89 -18.14 -6.06
C THR A 188 -15.05 -17.36 -4.75
N LEU A 189 -15.96 -16.39 -4.76
CA LEU A 189 -16.22 -15.45 -3.67
C LEU A 189 -17.60 -15.72 -3.06
N GLU A 190 -17.65 -16.00 -1.76
CA GLU A 190 -18.89 -16.27 -1.03
C GLU A 190 -19.64 -14.95 -0.77
N CYS A 191 -20.52 -14.52 -1.67
CA CYS A 191 -21.24 -13.25 -1.51
C CYS A 191 -22.03 -13.23 -0.20
N ARG A 192 -22.71 -14.32 0.15
CA ARG A 192 -23.43 -14.45 1.43
C ARG A 192 -22.51 -14.25 2.65
N GLY A 193 -21.25 -14.65 2.55
CA GLY A 193 -20.25 -14.42 3.59
C GLY A 193 -19.95 -12.93 3.80
N LEU A 194 -19.97 -12.14 2.72
CA LEU A 194 -19.80 -10.68 2.72
C LEU A 194 -21.06 -9.92 3.15
N GLY A 195 -22.14 -10.61 3.55
CA GLY A 195 -23.47 -10.02 3.74
C GLY A 195 -24.19 -9.68 2.44
N ALA A 196 -23.57 -9.97 1.29
CA ALA A 196 -24.07 -9.70 -0.05
C ALA A 196 -24.89 -10.88 -0.61
N ARG A 197 -25.60 -10.62 -1.71
CA ARG A 197 -26.10 -11.66 -2.62
C ARG A 197 -25.27 -11.67 -3.89
N CYS A 198 -25.23 -12.79 -4.61
CA CYS A 198 -24.66 -12.78 -5.95
C CYS A 198 -25.70 -12.23 -6.95
N ASP A 199 -25.28 -11.39 -7.90
CA ASP A 199 -26.13 -10.88 -8.98
C ASP A 199 -25.62 -11.37 -10.35
N ASP A 200 -26.36 -12.31 -10.96
CA ASP A 200 -26.03 -12.93 -12.25
C ASP A 200 -26.02 -11.94 -13.42
N ALA A 201 -26.78 -10.85 -13.34
CA ALA A 201 -26.86 -9.87 -14.42
C ALA A 201 -25.73 -8.83 -14.33
N ALA A 202 -25.32 -8.48 -13.11
CA ALA A 202 -24.20 -7.57 -12.84
C ALA A 202 -22.83 -8.28 -12.75
N GLY A 203 -22.80 -9.61 -12.68
CA GLY A 203 -21.59 -10.42 -12.61
C GLY A 203 -20.77 -10.18 -11.35
N ARG A 204 -21.40 -9.86 -10.22
CA ARG A 204 -20.70 -9.41 -8.99
C ARG A 204 -21.45 -9.74 -7.71
N CYS A 205 -20.79 -9.62 -6.56
CA CYS A 205 -21.45 -9.62 -5.26
C CYS A 205 -22.07 -8.23 -5.01
N VAL A 206 -23.36 -8.19 -4.69
CA VAL A 206 -24.11 -6.96 -4.37
C VAL A 206 -24.51 -6.99 -2.90
N LEU A 207 -23.92 -6.10 -2.10
CA LEU A 207 -24.32 -5.86 -0.72
C LEU A 207 -25.58 -4.99 -0.73
N VAL A 208 -26.70 -5.55 -0.24
CA VAL A 208 -27.99 -4.87 -0.17
C VAL A 208 -28.25 -4.43 1.26
N GLU A 209 -28.07 -3.14 1.54
CA GLU A 209 -28.36 -2.55 2.85
C GLU A 209 -29.73 -1.85 2.84
N PRO A 210 -30.52 -1.91 3.92
CA PRO A 210 -31.68 -1.04 4.06
C PRO A 210 -31.22 0.39 4.36
N ALA A 211 -31.84 1.39 3.74
CA ALA A 211 -31.57 2.80 4.01
C ALA A 211 -31.68 3.13 5.51
N ALA A 212 -30.75 3.95 6.01
CA ALA A 212 -30.72 4.39 7.41
C ALA A 212 -31.91 5.33 7.70
N VAL A 213 -32.99 4.78 8.27
CA VAL A 213 -34.21 5.53 8.59
C VAL A 213 -33.99 6.39 9.84
N GLY A 214 -33.37 7.56 9.67
CA GLY A 214 -33.19 8.54 10.75
C GLY A 214 -32.45 9.82 10.37
N ASP A 215 -31.46 9.74 9.48
CA ASP A 215 -30.51 10.85 9.23
C ASP A 215 -30.91 11.74 8.05
N GLU A 216 -30.69 13.05 8.16
CA GLU A 216 -31.07 14.06 7.15
C GLU A 216 -30.31 13.90 5.81
N CYS A 217 -29.27 13.07 5.77
CA CYS A 217 -28.42 12.81 4.62
C CYS A 217 -28.93 11.71 3.67
N GLY A 218 -30.00 11.01 4.03
CA GLY A 218 -30.61 9.96 3.19
C GLY A 218 -29.82 8.65 3.13
N ALA A 219 -30.19 7.80 2.17
CA ALA A 219 -29.83 6.38 2.13
C ALA A 219 -28.31 6.09 2.15
N CYS A 220 -27.50 6.95 1.55
CA CYS A 220 -26.06 6.73 1.39
C CYS A 220 -25.21 7.24 2.57
N GLY A 221 -25.84 7.87 3.56
CA GLY A 221 -25.14 8.61 4.62
C GLY A 221 -24.70 10.00 4.18
N CYS A 222 -24.10 10.74 5.11
CA CYS A 222 -23.55 12.06 4.82
C CYS A 222 -22.17 11.92 4.15
N PRO A 223 -21.77 12.84 3.23
CA PRO A 223 -20.35 13.16 3.11
C PRO A 223 -19.82 13.65 4.47
N ALA A 224 -18.50 13.71 4.64
CA ALA A 224 -17.93 14.40 5.79
C ALA A 224 -18.48 15.83 5.84
N GLY A 225 -19.05 16.23 6.98
CA GLY A 225 -19.34 17.64 7.19
C GLY A 225 -18.01 18.39 7.42
N PRO A 226 -17.91 19.69 7.08
CA PRO A 226 -16.70 20.46 7.34
C PRO A 226 -16.38 20.52 8.85
N VAL A 227 -15.22 19.99 9.28
CA VAL A 227 -14.82 19.97 10.70
C VAL A 227 -13.37 20.41 10.98
N GLY A 228 -12.73 21.19 10.11
CA GLY A 228 -11.41 21.74 10.45
C GLY A 228 -10.80 22.73 9.47
N ASP A 229 -9.55 23.08 9.77
CA ASP A 229 -8.51 23.35 8.77
C ASP A 229 -7.76 22.01 8.56
N GLU A 230 -7.29 21.69 7.35
CA GLU A 230 -6.54 20.46 7.08
C GLU A 230 -5.33 20.23 8.01
N VAL A 231 -5.21 19.01 8.53
CA VAL A 231 -3.98 18.50 9.14
C VAL A 231 -3.52 17.23 8.41
N CYS A 232 -2.23 16.91 8.52
CA CYS A 232 -1.62 15.75 7.84
C CYS A 232 -2.02 14.38 8.44
N ASP A 233 -3.32 14.10 8.50
CA ASP A 233 -3.93 12.86 8.99
C ASP A 233 -4.66 12.04 7.91
N GLY A 234 -4.39 12.32 6.62
CA GLY A 234 -4.77 11.50 5.48
C GLY A 234 -6.27 11.43 5.22
N ARG A 235 -7.01 12.41 5.72
CA ARG A 235 -8.46 12.52 5.67
C ARG A 235 -8.83 13.92 5.21
N ASP A 236 -9.87 13.98 4.39
CA ASP A 236 -10.68 15.18 4.16
C ASP A 236 -11.22 15.69 5.52
N ASN A 237 -10.61 16.74 6.09
CA ASN A 237 -11.02 17.37 7.36
C ASN A 237 -11.97 18.56 7.10
N ASP A 238 -11.70 19.29 6.02
CA ASP A 238 -12.41 20.48 5.55
C ASP A 238 -13.74 20.15 4.84
N GLY A 239 -13.86 18.99 4.18
CA GLY A 239 -15.08 18.50 3.55
C GLY A 239 -15.26 18.86 2.06
N ASP A 240 -14.22 19.38 1.38
CA ASP A 240 -14.28 19.72 -0.05
C ASP A 240 -14.02 18.53 -1.01
N GLY A 241 -13.39 17.46 -0.51
CA GLY A 241 -13.09 16.23 -1.23
C GLY A 241 -11.63 16.06 -1.69
N GLU A 242 -10.75 17.04 -1.44
CA GLU A 242 -9.31 16.82 -1.40
C GLU A 242 -8.87 16.20 -0.05
N VAL A 243 -7.57 15.99 0.17
CA VAL A 243 -7.01 15.29 1.36
C VAL A 243 -5.61 15.80 1.64
N ASP A 244 -5.33 16.30 2.85
CA ASP A 244 -4.08 16.94 3.27
C ASP A 244 -3.67 18.15 2.36
N GLU A 245 -4.58 18.80 1.64
CA GLU A 245 -4.26 19.92 0.74
C GLU A 245 -3.96 21.22 1.51
N GLY A 246 -3.18 22.12 0.91
CA GLY A 246 -2.70 23.34 1.58
C GLY A 246 -1.74 23.14 2.78
N VAL A 247 -1.70 21.94 3.39
CA VAL A 247 -0.90 21.64 4.59
C VAL A 247 0.44 20.97 4.26
N ALA A 248 1.49 21.39 4.95
CA ALA A 248 2.88 20.99 4.68
C ALA A 248 3.28 19.70 5.42
N CYS A 249 3.02 18.54 4.82
CA CYS A 249 3.30 17.25 5.47
C CYS A 249 4.78 16.85 5.50
N ASP A 250 5.17 16.20 6.59
CA ASP A 250 6.51 15.64 6.76
C ASP A 250 6.82 14.60 5.67
N PRO A 251 8.02 14.63 5.07
CA PRO A 251 8.37 13.75 3.96
C PRO A 251 8.44 12.29 4.40
N VAL A 252 8.03 11.40 3.51
CA VAL A 252 8.07 9.95 3.70
C VAL A 252 9.53 9.48 3.73
N PRO A 253 10.01 8.87 4.83
CA PRO A 253 11.35 8.30 4.87
C PRO A 253 11.39 7.01 4.04
N VAL A 254 12.44 6.84 3.23
CA VAL A 254 12.66 5.63 2.42
C VAL A 254 13.99 5.00 2.82
N ILE A 255 13.99 3.68 3.03
CA ILE A 255 15.21 2.89 3.27
C ILE A 255 15.41 1.95 2.09
N PHE A 256 16.56 2.06 1.42
CA PHE A 256 16.96 1.13 0.38
C PHE A 256 17.80 -0.01 0.97
N PHE A 257 17.44 -1.24 0.63
CA PHE A 257 18.16 -2.44 1.02
C PHE A 257 18.89 -3.04 -0.18
N ILE A 258 20.22 -3.00 -0.16
CA ILE A 258 21.05 -3.51 -1.27
C ILE A 258 21.41 -4.97 -0.99
N LEU A 259 20.77 -5.90 -1.69
CA LEU A 259 20.96 -7.33 -1.45
C LEU A 259 22.18 -7.86 -2.23
N GLY A 260 23.13 -8.48 -1.52
CA GLY A 260 24.36 -9.08 -2.07
C GLY A 260 25.46 -8.08 -2.46
N ASP A 261 26.63 -8.62 -2.84
CA ASP A 261 27.84 -7.87 -3.24
C ASP A 261 27.77 -7.25 -4.65
N ARG A 262 26.60 -6.74 -5.04
CA ARG A 262 26.43 -6.03 -6.31
C ARG A 262 27.10 -4.64 -6.26
N PRO A 263 27.43 -4.05 -7.43
CA PRO A 263 27.80 -2.63 -7.50
C PRO A 263 26.72 -1.81 -6.80
N ARG A 264 27.09 -1.18 -5.69
CA ARG A 264 26.11 -0.45 -4.86
C ARG A 264 25.63 0.74 -5.67
N ALA A 265 24.33 0.82 -5.92
CA ALA A 265 23.71 2.03 -6.45
C ALA A 265 24.22 3.22 -5.61
N SER A 266 24.77 4.23 -6.30
CA SER A 266 25.33 5.40 -5.65
C SER A 266 24.25 6.06 -4.79
N ARG A 267 24.62 6.71 -3.68
CA ARG A 267 23.61 7.40 -2.84
C ARG A 267 22.91 8.47 -3.69
N GLU A 268 23.71 9.08 -4.54
CA GLU A 268 23.40 10.04 -5.58
C GLU A 268 22.36 9.50 -6.59
N ALA A 269 22.51 8.27 -7.11
CA ALA A 269 21.50 7.65 -7.99
C ALA A 269 20.20 7.29 -7.27
N LEU A 270 20.27 6.87 -6.00
CA LEU A 270 19.08 6.60 -5.19
C LEU A 270 18.32 7.90 -4.89
N GLU A 271 19.03 8.98 -4.58
CA GLU A 271 18.45 10.33 -4.41
C GLU A 271 17.91 10.90 -5.73
N ALA A 272 18.56 10.65 -6.87
CA ALA A 272 18.03 11.00 -8.19
C ALA A 272 16.78 10.20 -8.57
N SER A 273 16.72 8.91 -8.20
CA SER A 273 15.55 8.07 -8.38
C SER A 273 14.37 8.57 -7.52
N LEU A 274 14.61 8.95 -6.26
CA LEU A 274 13.60 9.62 -5.43
C LEU A 274 13.24 11.02 -5.93
N ALA A 275 14.15 11.77 -6.55
CA ALA A 275 13.83 13.07 -7.14
C ALA A 275 12.82 12.93 -8.29
N ARG A 276 12.93 11.86 -9.11
CA ARG A 276 11.92 11.53 -10.13
C ARG A 276 10.59 11.11 -9.52
N VAL A 277 10.61 10.27 -8.47
CA VAL A 277 9.38 9.94 -7.71
C VAL A 277 8.71 11.21 -7.19
N ASN A 278 9.48 12.14 -6.61
CA ASN A 278 8.96 13.41 -6.08
C ASN A 278 8.37 14.33 -7.16
N GLN A 279 8.84 14.27 -8.41
CA GLN A 279 8.22 15.00 -9.53
C GLN A 279 6.86 14.40 -9.90
N ILE A 280 6.76 13.07 -9.92
CA ILE A 280 5.53 12.32 -10.21
C ILE A 280 4.49 12.52 -9.11
N PHE A 281 4.90 12.31 -7.85
CA PHE A 281 4.03 12.37 -6.68
C PHE A 281 3.76 13.79 -6.17
N ALA A 282 4.40 14.83 -6.72
CA ALA A 282 4.00 16.22 -6.50
C ALA A 282 2.66 16.57 -7.17
N GLY A 283 2.26 15.82 -8.20
CA GLY A 283 1.09 16.12 -9.02
C GLY A 283 1.30 17.25 -10.03
N ALA A 284 0.35 17.39 -10.95
CA ALA A 284 0.40 18.37 -12.04
C ALA A 284 -0.10 19.77 -11.58
N GLY A 285 0.47 20.32 -10.50
CA GLY A 285 0.05 21.60 -9.91
C GLY A 285 1.20 22.46 -9.41
N GLU A 286 1.67 23.41 -10.23
CA GLU A 286 2.55 24.51 -9.76
C GLU A 286 1.71 25.56 -8.99
N GLY A 287 1.38 25.25 -7.73
CA GLY A 287 0.66 26.13 -6.83
C GLY A 287 0.85 25.73 -5.36
N GLU A 288 0.70 26.68 -4.43
CA GLU A 288 1.05 26.51 -3.00
C GLU A 288 0.10 25.59 -2.19
N GLY A 289 -0.79 24.83 -2.85
CA GLY A 289 -1.69 23.86 -2.22
C GLY A 289 -1.64 22.44 -2.76
N GLY A 290 -0.77 22.14 -3.73
CA GLY A 290 -0.81 20.87 -4.47
C GLY A 290 -0.73 19.60 -3.61
N LEU A 291 -1.42 18.55 -4.06
CA LEU A 291 -1.58 17.21 -3.43
C LEU A 291 -0.28 16.38 -3.30
N GLY A 292 0.88 17.03 -3.22
CA GLY A 292 2.19 16.42 -3.33
C GLY A 292 2.55 15.51 -2.15
N LEU A 293 2.94 14.26 -2.45
CA LEU A 293 3.72 13.41 -1.56
C LEU A 293 5.21 13.56 -1.87
N ARG A 294 6.03 13.75 -0.84
CA ARG A 294 7.49 13.89 -0.94
C ARG A 294 8.19 12.78 -0.17
N PHE A 295 9.09 12.08 -0.84
CA PHE A 295 9.92 11.00 -0.32
C PHE A 295 11.37 11.48 -0.11
N THR A 296 12.05 10.92 0.90
CA THR A 296 13.44 11.28 1.25
C THR A 296 14.27 10.06 1.63
N LEU A 297 15.55 10.05 1.24
CA LEU A 297 16.45 8.93 1.53
C LEU A 297 16.93 8.95 3.00
N LEU A 298 16.34 8.10 3.82
CA LEU A 298 16.70 7.94 5.23
C LEU A 298 18.00 7.15 5.39
N ASP A 299 18.09 5.97 4.75
CA ASP A 299 19.17 5.00 5.01
C ASP A 299 19.41 4.09 3.79
N VAL A 300 20.62 3.52 3.70
CA VAL A 300 21.02 2.58 2.63
C VAL A 300 21.75 1.39 3.26
N ILE A 301 21.02 0.28 3.41
CA ILE A 301 21.42 -0.86 4.24
C ILE A 301 21.84 -2.04 3.33
N PRO A 302 23.13 -2.41 3.27
CA PRO A 302 23.54 -3.62 2.56
C PRO A 302 23.12 -4.88 3.34
N ILE A 303 22.65 -5.91 2.64
CA ILE A 303 22.29 -7.22 3.22
C ILE A 303 23.03 -8.33 2.48
N GLU A 304 23.95 -8.99 3.19
CA GLU A 304 24.74 -10.12 2.70
C GLU A 304 23.91 -11.42 2.71
N ARG A 305 22.91 -11.52 1.81
CA ARG A 305 22.06 -12.71 1.61
C ARG A 305 21.93 -13.06 0.13
N SER A 306 22.83 -13.91 -0.36
CA SER A 306 22.88 -14.36 -1.77
C SER A 306 21.56 -14.96 -2.29
N ALA A 307 20.86 -15.72 -1.45
CA ALA A 307 19.56 -16.34 -1.77
C ALA A 307 18.42 -15.32 -1.99
N TRP A 308 18.63 -14.03 -1.72
CA TRP A 308 17.68 -12.95 -2.01
C TRP A 308 18.09 -12.07 -3.19
N VAL A 309 19.26 -12.30 -3.81
CA VAL A 309 19.70 -11.51 -4.97
C VAL A 309 18.81 -11.77 -6.18
N ASN A 310 18.40 -13.02 -6.39
CA ASN A 310 17.40 -13.43 -7.38
C ASN A 310 16.32 -14.26 -6.66
N PRO A 311 15.33 -13.63 -5.99
CA PRO A 311 14.49 -14.33 -5.03
C PRO A 311 13.35 -15.10 -5.73
N ASP A 312 13.38 -16.43 -5.60
CA ASP A 312 12.23 -17.30 -5.90
C ASP A 312 11.02 -17.02 -4.99
N GLU A 313 9.91 -17.72 -5.19
CA GLU A 313 8.67 -17.53 -4.42
C GLU A 313 8.86 -17.72 -2.90
N ALA A 314 9.66 -18.70 -2.48
CA ALA A 314 9.95 -18.95 -1.07
C ALA A 314 10.89 -17.88 -0.49
N ALA A 315 11.89 -17.43 -1.28
CA ALA A 315 12.78 -16.33 -0.93
C ALA A 315 12.01 -15.01 -0.78
N ARG A 316 11.07 -14.69 -1.68
CA ARG A 316 10.17 -13.53 -1.56
C ARG A 316 9.29 -13.62 -0.31
N ALA A 317 8.64 -14.76 -0.08
CA ALA A 317 7.83 -15.00 1.11
C ALA A 317 8.63 -14.95 2.43
N ALA A 318 9.95 -15.20 2.37
CA ALA A 318 10.87 -15.04 3.49
C ALA A 318 11.40 -13.59 3.64
N MET A 319 11.64 -12.87 2.53
CA MET A 319 12.02 -11.46 2.52
C MET A 319 10.96 -10.61 3.23
N MET A 320 9.70 -10.76 2.82
CA MET A 320 8.55 -10.08 3.43
C MET A 320 8.58 -10.18 4.96
N ARG A 321 8.76 -11.38 5.52
CA ARG A 321 8.67 -11.62 6.97
C ARG A 321 9.96 -11.35 7.75
N ALA A 322 10.99 -10.77 7.13
CA ALA A 322 12.31 -10.67 7.75
C ALA A 322 12.60 -9.30 8.39
N GLU A 323 12.92 -9.32 9.68
CA GLU A 323 13.41 -8.16 10.46
C GLU A 323 14.63 -7.45 9.84
N ALA A 324 15.38 -8.12 8.95
CA ALA A 324 16.47 -7.50 8.19
C ALA A 324 16.00 -6.47 7.15
N LEU A 325 14.79 -6.64 6.59
CA LEU A 325 14.11 -5.68 5.69
C LEU A 325 13.09 -4.81 6.46
N HIS A 326 12.69 -5.26 7.65
CA HIS A 326 11.81 -4.54 8.56
C HIS A 326 12.50 -4.21 9.91
N PRO A 327 13.67 -3.53 9.91
CA PRO A 327 14.34 -3.14 11.14
C PRO A 327 13.47 -2.17 11.94
N LYS A 328 13.39 -2.40 13.26
CA LYS A 328 12.60 -1.55 14.16
C LYS A 328 13.10 -0.10 14.13
N ARG A 329 12.18 0.83 13.84
CA ARG A 329 12.39 2.29 13.83
C ARG A 329 11.13 2.95 14.40
N ASP A 330 11.29 3.94 15.27
CA ASP A 330 10.16 4.64 15.91
C ASP A 330 9.33 5.48 14.91
N VAL A 331 9.94 5.83 13.77
CA VAL A 331 9.30 6.50 12.63
C VAL A 331 8.90 5.50 11.55
N PHE A 332 7.77 5.74 10.90
CA PHE A 332 7.38 5.03 9.67
C PHE A 332 8.38 5.28 8.54
N TYR A 333 8.60 4.28 7.70
CA TYR A 333 9.42 4.39 6.50
C TYR A 333 8.96 3.37 5.44
N VAL A 334 9.26 3.62 4.16
CA VAL A 334 9.05 2.65 3.08
C VAL A 334 10.33 1.80 2.90
N PRO A 335 10.26 0.47 3.07
CA PRO A 335 11.35 -0.43 2.71
C PRO A 335 11.37 -0.73 1.20
N VAL A 336 12.50 -0.46 0.55
CA VAL A 336 12.74 -0.75 -0.88
C VAL A 336 13.90 -1.72 -1.02
N ALA A 337 13.64 -2.99 -1.34
CA ALA A 337 14.65 -4.00 -1.59
C ALA A 337 15.08 -3.99 -3.07
N LEU A 338 16.37 -3.74 -3.33
CA LEU A 338 16.95 -3.88 -4.66
C LEU A 338 17.40 -5.33 -4.87
N VAL A 339 17.05 -5.95 -6.00
CA VAL A 339 17.41 -7.34 -6.38
C VAL A 339 18.05 -7.37 -7.78
N GLY A 340 18.85 -8.39 -8.08
CA GLY A 340 19.51 -8.55 -9.39
C GLY A 340 18.51 -8.88 -10.49
N ALA A 341 17.70 -9.91 -10.25
CA ALA A 341 16.55 -10.28 -11.07
C ALA A 341 15.35 -10.61 -10.17
N LEU A 342 14.14 -10.49 -10.73
CA LEU A 342 12.89 -10.80 -10.06
C LEU A 342 12.03 -11.61 -11.02
N ASP A 343 12.02 -12.93 -10.86
CA ASP A 343 11.28 -13.83 -11.75
C ASP A 343 9.98 -14.30 -11.08
N ILE A 344 8.83 -13.95 -11.66
CA ILE A 344 7.50 -14.37 -11.21
C ILE A 344 6.93 -15.28 -12.30
N GLY A 345 6.57 -16.52 -11.97
CA GLY A 345 6.08 -17.50 -12.95
C GLY A 345 7.04 -17.70 -14.13
N ASP A 346 8.34 -17.85 -13.88
CA ASP A 346 9.44 -17.89 -14.86
C ASP A 346 9.60 -16.65 -15.76
N VAL A 347 8.80 -15.59 -15.58
CA VAL A 347 8.85 -14.36 -16.37
C VAL A 347 9.55 -13.25 -15.56
N PRO A 348 10.58 -12.58 -16.12
CA PRO A 348 11.22 -11.44 -15.47
C PRO A 348 10.25 -10.28 -15.26
N LYS A 349 10.30 -9.65 -14.08
CA LYS A 349 9.55 -8.44 -13.72
C LYS A 349 10.52 -7.36 -13.25
N ALA A 350 10.16 -6.10 -13.48
CA ALA A 350 10.98 -4.94 -13.11
C ALA A 350 10.85 -4.57 -11.62
N GLY A 351 9.69 -4.86 -11.02
CA GLY A 351 9.39 -4.59 -9.61
C GLY A 351 8.28 -5.49 -9.09
N LEU A 352 7.96 -5.33 -7.80
CA LEU A 352 6.79 -5.88 -7.11
C LEU A 352 6.59 -5.13 -5.80
N ALA A 353 5.34 -4.78 -5.45
CA ALA A 353 5.02 -4.19 -4.15
C ALA A 353 3.83 -4.86 -3.44
N THR A 354 3.81 -4.75 -2.12
CA THR A 354 2.66 -5.17 -1.30
C THR A 354 1.60 -4.06 -1.22
N VAL A 355 0.37 -4.34 -1.65
CA VAL A 355 -0.77 -3.42 -1.45
C VAL A 355 -1.15 -3.30 0.05
N PRO A 356 -1.63 -2.13 0.53
CA PRO A 356 -1.95 -1.89 1.93
C PRO A 356 -3.10 -2.79 2.40
N ASN A 357 -2.84 -3.61 3.43
CA ASN A 357 -3.78 -4.62 3.95
C ASN A 357 -4.39 -5.58 2.88
N GLY A 358 -3.68 -5.84 1.78
CA GLY A 358 -4.25 -6.64 0.69
C GLY A 358 -5.29 -5.89 -0.16
N VAL A 359 -5.45 -4.57 0.02
CA VAL A 359 -6.46 -3.75 -0.66
C VAL A 359 -5.84 -2.72 -1.60
N CYS A 360 -6.39 -2.57 -2.80
CA CYS A 360 -6.12 -1.44 -3.70
C CYS A 360 -7.43 -0.79 -4.19
N GLY A 361 -7.36 0.43 -4.74
CA GLY A 361 -8.56 1.19 -5.18
C GLY A 361 -9.53 1.48 -4.02
N GLY A 362 -9.03 1.42 -2.78
CA GLY A 362 -9.82 1.44 -1.53
C GLY A 362 -10.77 0.25 -1.33
N ARG A 363 -10.88 -0.69 -2.29
CA ARG A 363 -12.01 -1.64 -2.38
C ARG A 363 -11.64 -3.05 -2.84
N ARG A 364 -10.74 -3.19 -3.81
CA ARG A 364 -10.33 -4.46 -4.42
C ARG A 364 -9.50 -5.28 -3.45
N ARG A 365 -9.74 -6.58 -3.30
CA ARG A 365 -9.14 -7.48 -2.29
C ARG A 365 -8.24 -8.54 -2.92
N GLY A 366 -6.94 -8.30 -2.90
CA GLY A 366 -5.93 -9.28 -3.23
C GLY A 366 -5.99 -10.51 -2.31
N ALA A 367 -5.78 -11.69 -2.86
CA ALA A 367 -6.05 -12.99 -2.21
C ALA A 367 -5.10 -13.39 -1.06
N ALA A 368 -4.23 -12.50 -0.57
CA ALA A 368 -3.20 -12.83 0.42
C ALA A 368 -3.00 -11.73 1.47
N ASN A 369 -3.01 -12.14 2.75
CA ASN A 369 -2.69 -11.28 3.90
C ASN A 369 -1.31 -10.62 3.72
N GLN A 370 -1.31 -9.31 3.52
CA GLN A 370 -0.08 -8.51 3.38
C GLN A 370 0.50 -8.15 4.75
N LEU A 371 1.78 -7.75 4.76
CA LEU A 371 2.41 -7.26 5.98
C LEU A 371 2.18 -5.76 6.17
N PRO A 372 2.10 -5.26 7.42
CA PRO A 372 1.56 -3.92 7.69
C PRO A 372 2.45 -2.78 7.20
N VAL A 373 3.76 -2.90 7.43
CA VAL A 373 4.77 -1.97 6.90
C VAL A 373 4.85 -2.06 5.37
N GLY A 374 4.52 -3.22 4.80
CA GLY A 374 4.68 -3.53 3.39
C GLY A 374 6.13 -3.66 2.93
N LEU A 375 6.35 -3.99 1.66
CA LEU A 375 7.65 -4.04 0.99
C LEU A 375 7.51 -3.64 -0.48
N VAL A 376 8.48 -2.87 -0.98
CA VAL A 376 8.75 -2.68 -2.41
C VAL A 376 9.99 -3.49 -2.79
N ILE A 377 9.96 -4.18 -3.92
CA ILE A 377 11.09 -4.90 -4.53
C ILE A 377 11.34 -4.33 -5.93
N LEU A 378 12.60 -4.10 -6.29
CA LEU A 378 13.00 -3.60 -7.62
C LEU A 378 14.16 -4.42 -8.20
N ALA A 379 14.00 -4.94 -9.41
CA ALA A 379 15.07 -5.60 -10.16
C ALA A 379 16.06 -4.58 -10.75
N ASP A 380 17.30 -4.99 -11.02
CA ASP A 380 18.29 -4.12 -11.66
C ASP A 380 17.92 -3.80 -13.13
N ARG A 381 17.24 -4.72 -13.82
CA ARG A 381 16.60 -4.47 -15.13
C ARG A 381 15.17 -3.95 -14.93
N ARG A 382 15.01 -2.62 -14.99
CA ARG A 382 13.75 -1.90 -14.80
C ARG A 382 13.71 -0.56 -15.55
N SER A 383 12.53 -0.04 -15.83
CA SER A 383 12.33 1.34 -16.31
C SER A 383 12.61 2.38 -15.21
N SER A 384 12.87 3.63 -15.62
CA SER A 384 13.10 4.73 -14.64
C SER A 384 11.87 5.06 -13.79
N THR A 385 10.69 4.63 -14.25
CA THR A 385 9.37 4.82 -13.63
C THR A 385 8.96 3.70 -12.67
N THR A 386 9.62 2.53 -12.69
CA THR A 386 9.20 1.37 -11.88
C THR A 386 9.12 1.69 -10.39
N LEU A 387 10.07 2.44 -9.81
CA LEU A 387 9.99 2.83 -8.39
C LEU A 387 8.72 3.64 -8.07
N ALA A 388 8.25 4.51 -8.97
CA ALA A 388 7.02 5.26 -8.74
C ALA A 388 5.76 4.38 -8.88
N HIS A 389 5.79 3.42 -9.81
CA HIS A 389 4.75 2.40 -10.00
C HIS A 389 4.60 1.52 -8.74
N GLU A 390 5.71 0.95 -8.27
CA GLU A 390 5.70 0.13 -7.04
C GLU A 390 5.31 0.94 -5.79
N LEU A 391 5.69 2.22 -5.72
CA LEU A 391 5.23 3.11 -4.64
C LEU A 391 3.73 3.41 -4.73
N GLY A 392 3.14 3.46 -5.93
CA GLY A 392 1.70 3.55 -6.13
C GLY A 392 0.97 2.34 -5.55
N HIS A 393 1.40 1.12 -5.90
CA HIS A 393 0.86 -0.11 -5.32
C HIS A 393 1.06 -0.19 -3.80
N PHE A 394 2.25 0.17 -3.32
CA PHE A 394 2.52 0.26 -1.88
C PHE A 394 1.56 1.25 -1.18
N LEU A 395 1.13 2.31 -1.87
CA LEU A 395 0.16 3.30 -1.41
C LEU A 395 -1.27 3.06 -1.93
N GLY A 396 -1.65 1.81 -2.23
CA GLY A 396 -3.06 1.44 -2.42
C GLY A 396 -3.63 1.65 -3.82
N LEU A 397 -2.80 1.99 -4.81
CA LEU A 397 -3.24 2.10 -6.20
C LEU A 397 -3.24 0.72 -6.88
N CYS A 398 -4.28 0.42 -7.66
CA CYS A 398 -4.29 -0.75 -8.54
C CYS A 398 -3.62 -0.42 -9.88
N HIS A 399 -3.52 -1.40 -10.77
CA HIS A 399 -3.31 -1.13 -12.20
C HIS A 399 -4.55 -0.44 -12.79
N THR A 400 -4.37 0.53 -13.70
CA THR A 400 -5.51 1.22 -14.38
C THR A 400 -6.46 0.26 -15.12
N HIS A 401 -5.97 -0.93 -15.45
CA HIS A 401 -6.68 -2.01 -16.15
C HIS A 401 -7.02 -3.21 -15.25
N GLU A 402 -7.13 -3.00 -13.95
CA GLU A 402 -7.54 -4.05 -13.00
C GLU A 402 -9.00 -4.51 -13.24
N GLY A 403 -9.27 -5.80 -13.07
CA GLY A 403 -10.52 -6.44 -13.54
C GLY A 403 -11.64 -6.47 -12.50
N ASP A 404 -12.82 -5.94 -12.83
CA ASP A 404 -13.99 -5.60 -11.98
C ASP A 404 -14.60 -6.70 -11.08
N ALA A 405 -14.15 -7.95 -11.19
CA ALA A 405 -14.86 -9.11 -10.68
C ALA A 405 -14.68 -9.39 -9.16
N ASP A 406 -13.72 -8.74 -8.49
CA ASP A 406 -13.48 -8.91 -7.06
C ASP A 406 -14.21 -7.86 -6.18
N VAL A 407 -14.77 -6.81 -6.79
CA VAL A 407 -15.44 -5.72 -6.06
C VAL A 407 -16.83 -6.13 -5.60
N VAL A 408 -17.09 -5.92 -4.31
CA VAL A 408 -18.45 -5.95 -3.74
C VAL A 408 -19.09 -4.59 -3.99
N GLN A 409 -20.12 -4.53 -4.84
CA GLN A 409 -20.87 -3.29 -5.05
C GLN A 409 -21.82 -3.05 -3.86
N ARG A 410 -21.79 -1.84 -3.30
CA ARG A 410 -22.73 -1.42 -2.26
C ARG A 410 -23.97 -0.81 -2.90
N VAL A 411 -25.13 -1.37 -2.60
CA VAL A 411 -26.44 -0.90 -3.07
C VAL A 411 -27.33 -0.74 -1.85
N VAL A 412 -27.77 0.48 -1.59
CA VAL A 412 -28.74 0.74 -0.52
C VAL A 412 -30.13 0.75 -1.13
N VAL A 413 -31.06 0.03 -0.53
CA VAL A 413 -32.47 0.03 -0.93
C VAL A 413 -33.24 0.99 -0.03
N ASP A 414 -33.96 1.92 -0.66
CA ASP A 414 -34.76 2.93 0.03
C ASP A 414 -36.05 2.32 0.66
N PRO A 415 -36.81 3.09 1.49
CA PRO A 415 -38.03 2.59 2.11
C PRO A 415 -39.14 2.21 1.12
N GLU A 416 -39.09 2.74 -0.09
CA GLU A 416 -40.03 2.51 -1.20
C GLU A 416 -39.69 1.25 -2.00
N GLY A 417 -38.43 0.81 -1.98
CA GLY A 417 -37.91 -0.39 -2.62
C GLY A 417 -37.03 -0.15 -3.85
N GLU A 418 -36.64 1.10 -4.15
CA GLU A 418 -35.70 1.41 -5.22
C GLU A 418 -34.24 1.21 -4.77
N ALA A 419 -33.40 0.72 -5.68
CA ALA A 419 -32.03 0.35 -5.42
C ALA A 419 -31.09 1.49 -5.84
N LEU A 420 -30.55 2.22 -4.85
CA LEU A 420 -29.60 3.30 -5.06
C LEU A 420 -28.16 2.78 -4.90
N ALA A 421 -27.36 2.90 -5.95
CA ALA A 421 -25.91 2.78 -5.82
C ALA A 421 -25.38 4.02 -5.11
N CYS A 422 -24.73 3.82 -3.96
CA CYS A 422 -24.16 4.91 -3.16
C CYS A 422 -22.72 5.26 -3.53
N ASP A 423 -22.19 4.55 -4.52
CA ASP A 423 -20.87 4.73 -5.10
C ASP A 423 -21.06 5.08 -6.57
N GLU A 424 -20.25 6.00 -7.12
CA GLU A 424 -20.20 6.18 -8.57
C GLU A 424 -19.71 4.88 -9.25
N ALA A 425 -20.23 4.56 -10.44
CA ALA A 425 -19.97 3.28 -11.10
C ALA A 425 -18.47 2.98 -11.30
N CYS A 426 -17.67 4.02 -11.57
CA CYS A 426 -16.21 3.95 -11.68
C CYS A 426 -15.51 3.52 -10.38
N ARG A 427 -16.09 3.74 -9.19
CA ARG A 427 -15.57 3.18 -7.92
C ARG A 427 -15.82 1.68 -7.78
N ALA A 428 -16.46 1.04 -8.76
CA ALA A 428 -16.62 -0.41 -8.87
C ALA A 428 -16.08 -0.99 -10.20
N GLU A 429 -15.28 -0.21 -10.94
CA GLU A 429 -14.71 -0.58 -12.26
C GLU A 429 -13.22 -0.12 -12.33
N GLY A 430 -12.38 -0.69 -13.20
CA GLY A 430 -11.00 -0.22 -13.44
C GLY A 430 -10.10 -0.22 -12.20
N ASP A 431 -9.30 0.81 -11.92
CA ASP A 431 -8.54 0.90 -10.66
C ASP A 431 -9.38 1.29 -9.42
N GLY A 432 -10.71 1.38 -9.54
CA GLY A 432 -11.61 1.81 -8.46
C GLY A 432 -11.62 3.33 -8.25
N ILE A 433 -11.20 4.06 -9.27
CA ILE A 433 -10.96 5.51 -9.30
C ILE A 433 -11.75 6.10 -10.49
N CYS A 434 -12.17 7.36 -10.40
CA CYS A 434 -13.14 7.99 -11.31
C CYS A 434 -12.55 9.07 -12.22
N ASP A 435 -11.42 9.70 -11.84
CA ASP A 435 -10.67 10.58 -12.74
C ASP A 435 -9.71 9.82 -13.68
N THR A 436 -9.58 8.51 -13.51
CA THR A 436 -8.83 7.59 -14.35
C THR A 436 -9.71 7.06 -15.50
N PRO A 437 -9.32 7.24 -16.77
CA PRO A 437 -10.14 6.81 -17.90
C PRO A 437 -10.05 5.28 -18.11
N PRO A 438 -11.15 4.59 -18.47
CA PRO A 438 -11.18 3.13 -18.59
C PRO A 438 -10.09 2.55 -19.50
N ASP A 439 -9.20 1.75 -18.90
CA ASP A 439 -8.08 1.08 -19.54
C ASP A 439 -8.34 -0.42 -19.66
N PRO A 440 -8.47 -0.99 -20.86
CA PRO A 440 -8.59 -2.43 -21.06
C PRO A 440 -7.21 -3.12 -21.22
N GLY A 441 -6.12 -2.40 -20.91
CA GLY A 441 -4.76 -2.91 -20.89
C GLY A 441 -4.09 -3.06 -22.26
N VAL A 442 -2.79 -3.36 -22.20
CA VAL A 442 -1.88 -3.52 -23.34
C VAL A 442 -2.16 -4.77 -24.20
N GLU A 443 -2.94 -5.73 -23.70
CA GLU A 443 -3.48 -6.83 -24.51
C GLU A 443 -4.58 -6.34 -25.48
N SER A 444 -5.37 -5.36 -25.05
CA SER A 444 -6.47 -4.82 -25.83
C SER A 444 -6.04 -3.67 -26.70
N CYS A 445 -5.19 -2.76 -26.21
CA CYS A 445 -4.83 -1.52 -26.92
C CYS A 445 -3.36 -1.49 -27.34
N ALA A 446 -3.12 -1.00 -28.56
CA ALA A 446 -1.78 -0.65 -29.02
C ALA A 446 -1.42 0.79 -28.63
N VAL A 447 -0.19 1.03 -28.20
CA VAL A 447 0.40 2.37 -28.02
C VAL A 447 1.55 2.57 -29.02
N ASP A 448 1.66 3.75 -29.60
CA ASP A 448 2.76 4.10 -30.51
C ASP A 448 3.91 4.86 -29.81
N ARG A 449 4.98 5.15 -30.55
CA ARG A 449 6.15 5.90 -30.03
C ARG A 449 5.85 7.35 -29.65
N ALA A 450 4.71 7.89 -30.06
CA ALA A 450 4.23 9.23 -29.71
C ALA A 450 3.21 9.19 -28.56
N CYS A 451 3.05 8.03 -27.90
CA CYS A 451 2.10 7.81 -26.80
C CYS A 451 0.64 8.04 -27.22
N ALA A 452 0.29 7.80 -28.49
CA ALA A 452 -1.10 7.68 -28.91
C ALA A 452 -1.57 6.23 -28.72
N VAL A 453 -2.67 6.04 -27.98
CA VAL A 453 -3.28 4.70 -27.75
C VAL A 453 -4.46 4.48 -28.69
N THR A 454 -4.55 3.28 -29.27
CA THR A 454 -5.67 2.82 -30.10
C THR A 454 -6.29 1.56 -29.50
N CYS A 455 -7.55 1.68 -29.06
CA CYS A 455 -8.32 0.60 -28.41
C CYS A 455 -9.49 0.09 -29.29
N PRO A 456 -9.71 -1.23 -29.43
CA PRO A 456 -10.73 -1.81 -30.31
C PRO A 456 -12.19 -1.39 -30.07
N LYS A 457 -12.57 -1.02 -28.84
CA LYS A 457 -13.93 -0.54 -28.51
C LYS A 457 -13.98 1.00 -28.39
N GLY A 458 -12.92 1.70 -28.77
CA GLY A 458 -12.84 3.17 -28.74
C GLY A 458 -12.55 3.78 -27.36
N GLN A 459 -12.09 2.98 -26.39
CA GLN A 459 -11.60 3.49 -25.10
C GLN A 459 -10.39 4.42 -25.28
N LYS A 460 -10.11 5.23 -24.26
CA LYS A 460 -9.04 6.23 -24.25
C LYS A 460 -8.32 6.24 -22.88
N PRO A 461 -7.60 5.15 -22.53
CA PRO A 461 -6.73 5.17 -21.36
C PRO A 461 -5.71 6.30 -21.46
N ASP A 462 -5.19 6.75 -20.31
CA ASP A 462 -4.04 7.67 -20.29
C ASP A 462 -2.73 6.89 -20.22
N PRO A 463 -1.93 6.83 -21.31
CA PRO A 463 -0.64 6.15 -21.30
C PRO A 463 0.40 6.85 -20.42
N HIS A 464 0.12 8.10 -20.01
CA HIS A 464 0.97 8.83 -19.08
C HIS A 464 0.69 8.50 -17.62
N ASN A 465 -0.36 7.71 -17.33
CA ASN A 465 -0.63 7.26 -15.96
C ASN A 465 0.42 6.23 -15.52
N ILE A 466 1.08 6.51 -14.40
CA ILE A 466 2.14 5.68 -13.80
C ILE A 466 1.67 4.26 -13.46
N MET A 467 0.37 4.07 -13.19
CA MET A 467 -0.21 2.77 -12.86
C MET A 467 -0.62 1.94 -14.09
N SER A 468 -0.52 2.51 -15.30
CA SER A 468 -0.80 1.81 -16.56
C SER A 468 0.39 0.96 -17.03
N TYR A 469 0.19 0.03 -17.98
CA TYR A 469 1.27 -0.78 -18.56
C TYR A 469 1.92 -0.19 -19.82
N TYR A 470 1.57 1.05 -20.18
CA TYR A 470 2.19 1.81 -21.26
C TYR A 470 3.56 2.39 -20.83
N THR A 471 4.45 1.51 -20.33
CA THR A 471 5.66 1.84 -19.54
C THR A 471 6.56 2.93 -20.13
N ARG A 472 6.66 3.03 -21.46
CA ARG A 472 7.43 4.08 -22.17
C ARG A 472 6.92 5.50 -21.88
N CYS A 473 5.62 5.64 -21.65
CA CYS A 473 4.88 6.91 -21.65
C CYS A 473 4.54 7.44 -20.25
N ARG A 474 4.74 6.62 -19.21
CA ARG A 474 4.39 6.91 -17.81
C ARG A 474 5.08 8.19 -17.29
N GLU A 475 4.29 9.19 -16.87
CA GLU A 475 4.80 10.50 -16.40
C GLU A 475 4.10 11.04 -15.15
N ARG A 476 2.85 10.64 -14.86
CA ARG A 476 2.01 11.26 -13.81
C ARG A 476 1.07 10.28 -13.09
N LEU A 477 0.54 10.70 -11.95
CA LEU A 477 -0.66 10.14 -11.34
C LEU A 477 -1.84 11.09 -11.56
N SER A 478 -3.07 10.60 -11.37
CA SER A 478 -4.28 11.44 -11.34
C SER A 478 -4.48 12.10 -9.96
N ALA A 479 -5.47 12.97 -9.81
CA ALA A 479 -5.73 13.67 -8.56
C ALA A 479 -6.30 12.73 -7.50
N GLU A 480 -7.31 11.92 -7.86
CA GLU A 480 -7.87 10.91 -6.94
C GLU A 480 -6.85 9.81 -6.60
N GLN A 481 -5.93 9.47 -7.51
CA GLN A 481 -4.80 8.58 -7.21
C GLN A 481 -3.85 9.19 -6.16
N LEU A 482 -3.59 10.50 -6.19
CA LEU A 482 -2.76 11.16 -5.18
C LEU A 482 -3.47 11.23 -3.82
N ALA A 483 -4.76 11.54 -3.79
CA ALA A 483 -5.57 11.52 -2.57
C ALA A 483 -5.62 10.11 -1.94
N LEU A 484 -5.90 9.06 -2.73
CA LEU A 484 -5.89 7.67 -2.23
C LEU A 484 -4.51 7.23 -1.73
N ALA A 485 -3.43 7.72 -2.34
CA ALA A 485 -2.07 7.47 -1.89
C ALA A 485 -1.75 8.19 -0.56
N ARG A 486 -2.32 9.38 -0.32
CA ARG A 486 -2.22 10.11 0.96
C ARG A 486 -2.95 9.39 2.09
N THR A 487 -4.22 9.03 1.91
CA THR A 487 -4.96 8.23 2.90
C THR A 487 -4.27 6.91 3.19
N SER A 488 -3.78 6.21 2.17
CA SER A 488 -3.04 4.94 2.34
C SER A 488 -1.70 5.11 3.07
N LEU A 489 -1.00 6.23 2.87
CA LEU A 489 0.20 6.59 3.62
C LEU A 489 -0.13 6.82 5.10
N TRP A 490 -1.19 7.56 5.42
CA TRP A 490 -1.60 7.78 6.80
C TRP A 490 -2.01 6.49 7.50
N LEU A 491 -2.83 5.65 6.84
CA LEU A 491 -3.20 4.33 7.35
C LEU A 491 -1.95 3.53 7.71
N ARG A 492 -0.95 3.45 6.82
CA ARG A 492 0.34 2.79 7.12
C ARG A 492 1.14 3.44 8.25
N ARG A 493 1.13 4.77 8.37
CA ARG A 493 1.76 5.49 9.51
C ARG A 493 1.09 5.10 10.84
N GLY A 494 -0.24 5.05 10.88
CA GLY A 494 -1.01 4.58 12.02
C GLY A 494 -0.70 3.12 12.37
N TRP A 495 -0.77 2.24 11.37
CA TRP A 495 -0.47 0.81 11.52
C TRP A 495 0.94 0.57 12.07
N HIS A 496 1.95 1.27 11.55
CA HIS A 496 3.37 1.11 11.94
C HIS A 496 3.60 1.22 13.45
N SER A 497 2.87 2.11 14.13
CA SER A 497 2.93 2.26 15.59
C SER A 497 2.53 0.98 16.35
N CYS A 498 1.71 0.14 15.74
CA CYS A 498 1.23 -1.13 16.28
C CYS A 498 2.15 -2.33 15.98
N PHE A 499 3.26 -2.14 15.23
CA PHE A 499 4.17 -3.24 14.84
C PHE A 499 5.65 -3.03 15.19
N THR A 500 6.03 -1.84 15.67
CA THR A 500 7.43 -1.55 16.09
C THR A 500 7.75 -2.05 17.50
N GLY A 501 6.79 -1.97 18.43
CA GLY A 501 6.96 -2.34 19.84
C GLY A 501 7.13 -3.84 20.11
N PRO A 502 7.26 -4.24 21.40
CA PRO A 502 7.02 -5.61 21.85
C PRO A 502 5.53 -5.99 21.70
N PRO A 503 5.16 -7.22 21.31
CA PRO A 503 3.74 -7.62 21.12
C PRO A 503 2.82 -7.51 22.35
N GLU A 504 3.38 -7.32 23.54
CA GLU A 504 2.66 -7.13 24.80
C GLU A 504 2.44 -5.63 25.14
N GLU A 505 3.11 -4.73 24.42
CA GLU A 505 3.08 -3.26 24.61
C GLU A 505 2.66 -2.50 23.35
N SER A 506 2.76 -3.12 22.17
CA SER A 506 2.44 -2.53 20.88
C SER A 506 0.93 -2.41 20.69
N CYS A 507 0.41 -1.18 20.82
CA CYS A 507 -0.95 -0.81 20.42
C CYS A 507 -2.03 -1.69 21.11
N PRO A 508 -2.09 -1.68 22.45
CA PRO A 508 -3.09 -2.39 23.24
C PRO A 508 -4.48 -1.73 23.08
N CYS A 509 -5.53 -2.52 23.26
CA CYS A 509 -6.90 -2.07 22.98
C CYS A 509 -7.95 -2.84 23.79
N THR A 510 -9.19 -2.38 23.71
CA THR A 510 -10.39 -2.97 24.31
C THR A 510 -11.37 -3.39 23.20
N PRO A 511 -11.74 -4.68 23.08
CA PRO A 511 -12.66 -5.13 22.03
C PRO A 511 -14.01 -4.39 22.05
N GLY A 512 -14.39 -3.81 20.91
CA GLY A 512 -15.62 -3.05 20.74
C GLY A 512 -15.60 -1.58 21.22
N LEU A 513 -14.44 -1.01 21.60
CA LEU A 513 -14.32 0.42 21.93
C LEU A 513 -13.77 1.30 20.79
N GLY A 514 -13.39 0.72 19.65
CA GLY A 514 -12.86 1.49 18.50
C GLY A 514 -11.48 2.13 18.72
N GLU A 515 -10.70 1.64 19.69
CA GLU A 515 -9.41 2.20 20.10
C GLU A 515 -8.26 1.94 19.10
N CYS A 516 -8.50 1.21 18.01
CA CYS A 516 -7.49 0.83 17.03
C CYS A 516 -7.42 1.81 15.84
N PRO A 517 -6.25 1.95 15.19
CA PRO A 517 -6.15 2.67 13.92
C PRO A 517 -7.10 2.12 12.87
N GLU A 518 -7.51 2.97 11.94
CA GLU A 518 -8.46 2.60 10.89
C GLU A 518 -7.91 1.45 10.01
N GLY A 519 -8.78 0.49 9.66
CA GLY A 519 -8.37 -0.77 9.01
C GLY A 519 -7.76 -1.82 9.95
N MET A 520 -7.75 -1.58 11.27
CA MET A 520 -7.36 -2.54 12.29
C MET A 520 -8.52 -2.82 13.25
N SER A 521 -8.69 -4.10 13.61
CA SER A 521 -9.58 -4.53 14.70
C SER A 521 -8.81 -4.75 16.00
N CYS A 522 -9.52 -4.76 17.13
CA CYS A 522 -8.96 -5.13 18.43
C CYS A 522 -9.10 -6.63 18.69
N TRP A 523 -7.99 -7.32 18.94
CA TRP A 523 -7.93 -8.78 19.03
C TRP A 523 -7.54 -9.28 20.42
N PRO A 524 -8.38 -10.06 21.11
CA PRO A 524 -8.03 -10.68 22.38
C PRO A 524 -7.04 -11.83 22.20
N HIS A 525 -6.05 -11.91 23.08
CA HIS A 525 -5.05 -12.98 23.17
C HIS A 525 -4.78 -13.34 24.64
N ALA A 526 -3.96 -14.37 24.88
CA ALA A 526 -3.72 -14.92 26.23
C ALA A 526 -3.02 -13.97 27.23
N GLY A 527 -2.72 -12.72 26.86
CA GLY A 527 -2.11 -11.69 27.70
C GLY A 527 -2.81 -10.34 27.70
N GLY A 528 -3.92 -10.17 26.96
CA GLY A 528 -4.58 -8.87 26.79
C GLY A 528 -5.38 -8.79 25.49
N ALA A 529 -5.44 -7.61 24.90
CA ALA A 529 -5.85 -7.43 23.51
C ALA A 529 -5.00 -6.36 22.82
N SER A 530 -4.74 -6.55 21.53
CA SER A 530 -3.88 -5.69 20.69
C SER A 530 -4.52 -5.46 19.33
N CYS A 531 -4.19 -4.35 18.67
CA CYS A 531 -4.71 -4.05 17.34
C CYS A 531 -3.97 -4.82 16.25
N TRP A 532 -4.71 -5.44 15.33
CA TRP A 532 -4.16 -6.08 14.14
C TRP A 532 -5.02 -5.74 12.92
N LEU A 533 -4.39 -5.71 11.76
CA LEU A 533 -5.05 -5.49 10.47
C LEU A 533 -6.29 -6.38 10.28
N ASP A 534 -7.33 -5.80 9.67
CA ASP A 534 -8.54 -6.50 9.26
C ASP A 534 -8.24 -7.44 8.09
N GLY A 535 -8.24 -8.75 8.31
CA GLY A 535 -8.05 -9.73 7.24
C GLY A 535 -9.17 -9.72 6.20
N PRO A 536 -8.97 -10.31 5.00
CA PRO A 536 -9.90 -10.16 3.87
C PRO A 536 -11.23 -10.90 4.04
N ILE A 537 -11.36 -11.83 4.99
CA ILE A 537 -12.56 -12.68 5.16
C ILE A 537 -13.59 -12.00 6.09
N PRO A 538 -14.82 -11.75 5.63
CA PRO A 538 -15.88 -11.15 6.44
C PRO A 538 -16.45 -12.10 7.52
N PRO A 539 -17.10 -11.58 8.59
CA PRO A 539 -17.89 -12.41 9.50
C PRO A 539 -19.01 -13.17 8.76
N GLY A 540 -18.99 -14.50 8.86
CA GLY A 540 -19.87 -15.40 8.09
C GLY A 540 -19.23 -15.90 6.78
N GLY A 541 -18.11 -15.31 6.36
CA GLY A 541 -17.32 -15.77 5.23
C GLY A 541 -16.37 -16.91 5.59
N GLY A 542 -16.30 -17.89 4.69
CA GLY A 542 -15.19 -18.83 4.51
C GLY A 542 -14.79 -19.72 5.70
N PRO A 543 -13.85 -20.66 5.44
CA PRO A 543 -12.96 -21.18 6.46
C PRO A 543 -11.83 -20.18 6.76
N CYS A 544 -11.27 -20.25 7.96
CA CYS A 544 -10.10 -19.46 8.37
C CYS A 544 -9.12 -20.32 9.17
N SER A 545 -7.81 -20.15 8.99
CA SER A 545 -6.77 -20.85 9.76
C SER A 545 -6.40 -20.10 11.05
N GLN A 546 -6.53 -18.77 11.03
CA GLN A 546 -6.06 -17.87 12.08
C GLN A 546 -6.88 -16.58 12.11
N HIS A 547 -6.77 -15.85 13.21
CA HIS A 547 -7.42 -14.55 13.41
C HIS A 547 -7.11 -13.53 12.30
N LEU A 548 -5.85 -13.40 11.88
CA LEU A 548 -5.40 -12.44 10.84
C LEU A 548 -6.07 -12.58 9.47
N GLU A 549 -6.85 -13.63 9.21
CA GLU A 549 -7.59 -13.79 7.95
C GLU A 549 -8.98 -13.11 8.00
N CYS A 550 -9.47 -12.74 9.18
CA CYS A 550 -10.83 -12.20 9.38
C CYS A 550 -10.88 -10.67 9.55
N SER A 551 -11.91 -10.02 9.01
CA SER A 551 -12.11 -8.56 9.02
C SER A 551 -12.89 -8.03 10.23
N ARG A 552 -12.82 -6.72 10.50
CA ARG A 552 -13.79 -5.87 11.21
C ARG A 552 -14.61 -6.59 12.30
N GLU A 553 -13.98 -6.68 13.46
CA GLU A 553 -14.48 -7.22 14.73
C GLU A 553 -14.81 -8.73 14.72
N SER A 554 -14.40 -9.46 13.68
CA SER A 554 -14.70 -10.89 13.54
C SER A 554 -13.51 -11.79 13.88
N LEU A 555 -13.74 -12.71 14.80
CA LEU A 555 -12.76 -13.69 15.26
C LEU A 555 -12.81 -14.93 14.36
N CYS A 556 -11.67 -15.51 14.01
CA CYS A 556 -11.64 -16.88 13.51
C CYS A 556 -12.04 -17.86 14.63
N VAL A 557 -13.24 -18.44 14.54
CA VAL A 557 -13.82 -19.33 15.56
C VAL A 557 -13.95 -20.76 15.02
N THR A 558 -13.35 -21.72 15.73
CA THR A 558 -13.40 -23.15 15.38
C THR A 558 -14.56 -23.85 16.09
N ARG A 559 -15.46 -24.48 15.31
CA ARG A 559 -16.60 -25.26 15.79
C ARG A 559 -16.51 -26.71 15.31
N GLY A 560 -15.69 -27.50 15.98
CA GLY A 560 -15.42 -28.90 15.61
C GLY A 560 -14.31 -28.99 14.57
N ALA A 561 -14.61 -29.50 13.39
CA ALA A 561 -13.64 -29.64 12.30
C ALA A 561 -13.64 -28.46 11.30
N THR A 562 -14.59 -27.53 11.44
CA THR A 562 -14.64 -26.29 10.64
C THR A 562 -14.36 -25.08 11.52
N SER A 563 -13.73 -24.09 10.91
CA SER A 563 -13.52 -22.75 11.43
C SER A 563 -14.23 -21.74 10.51
N THR A 564 -14.57 -20.56 11.02
CA THR A 564 -15.10 -19.45 10.22
C THR A 564 -14.93 -18.13 10.95
N CYS A 565 -14.91 -17.02 10.23
CA CYS A 565 -14.86 -15.69 10.82
C CYS A 565 -16.23 -15.34 11.42
N ALA A 566 -16.28 -14.86 12.67
CA ALA A 566 -17.53 -14.53 13.36
C ALA A 566 -17.36 -13.36 14.33
N ARG A 567 -18.24 -12.36 14.28
CA ARG A 567 -18.20 -11.23 15.25
C ARG A 567 -18.46 -11.71 16.67
N ALA A 568 -17.70 -11.15 17.61
CA ALA A 568 -17.94 -11.37 19.03
C ALA A 568 -19.25 -10.66 19.44
N CYS A 569 -20.28 -11.42 19.82
CA CYS A 569 -21.54 -10.82 20.29
C CYS A 569 -21.37 -10.18 21.69
N LEU A 570 -21.10 -8.88 21.70
CA LEU A 570 -21.23 -8.04 22.89
C LEU A 570 -22.72 -7.90 23.25
N VAL A 571 -23.01 -8.03 24.55
CA VAL A 571 -24.31 -8.48 25.11
C VAL A 571 -25.46 -7.44 24.99
N SER A 572 -25.28 -6.38 24.20
CA SER A 572 -26.23 -5.26 24.06
C SER A 572 -26.55 -4.87 22.61
N GLY A 573 -25.98 -5.52 21.60
CA GLY A 573 -26.24 -5.22 20.19
C GLY A 573 -27.57 -5.81 19.68
N PRO A 574 -28.46 -5.04 19.01
CA PRO A 574 -29.62 -5.61 18.33
C PRO A 574 -29.15 -6.51 17.17
N GLY A 575 -29.71 -7.72 17.08
CA GLY A 575 -29.32 -8.74 16.09
C GLY A 575 -28.38 -9.83 16.63
N CYS A 576 -27.82 -9.68 17.83
CA CYS A 576 -27.01 -10.74 18.45
C CYS A 576 -27.85 -11.78 19.21
N THR A 577 -27.70 -13.05 18.83
CA THR A 577 -28.11 -14.22 19.62
C THR A 577 -26.93 -15.17 19.77
N CYS A 578 -26.49 -15.38 21.01
CA CYS A 578 -25.41 -16.30 21.40
C CYS A 578 -25.87 -17.75 21.47
#